data_AF-A0A7X5D014-F1
#
_entry.id   AF-A0A7X5D014-F1
#
_cell.length_a   1.000
_cell.length_b   1.000
_cell.length_c   1.000
_cell.angle_alpha   90.00
_cell.angle_beta   90.00
_cell.angle_gamma   90.00
#
_symmetry.space_group_name_H-M   'P 1'
#
loop_
_entity.id
_entity.type
_entity.pdbx_description
1 polymer ?
#
loop_
_entity_poly.entity_id
_entity_poly.type
_entity_poly.pdbx_seq_one_letter_code
_entity_poly.pdbx_strand_id
1 'polypeptide(L)'
;MKYLKYNTPLTEQQKIFATEHHKLIYRFMHNKKLDSREWYDVVAIGYIKAVLLWFQRKNLHKYAFSTICYYKMLNAVGNERAKKRIKTISLQQAINETDNITYGDIVTDKNLLYVQYIGVDEMEIHYNVDLPKKNHYRTKESIAIDEFLSSENKNMCFQYDSVEEAKKKKRSLNAFRNKKKNDKNYMSYIE
;
A
#
# COMPACT_ATOMS: atom_id res chain seq x y z
N MET A 1 -18.91 -0.26 8.60
CA MET A 1 -18.55 1.18 8.52
C MET A 1 -18.29 1.51 7.04
N LYS A 2 -19.17 2.23 6.33
CA LYS A 2 -18.95 2.55 4.90
C LYS A 2 -17.72 3.45 4.76
N TYR A 3 -16.70 2.98 4.03
CA TYR A 3 -15.51 3.77 3.69
C TYR A 3 -15.93 5.01 2.86
N LEU A 4 -15.38 6.17 3.20
CA LEU A 4 -15.60 7.40 2.46
C LEU A 4 -14.84 7.32 1.13
N LYS A 5 -15.55 7.37 0.01
CA LYS A 5 -14.97 7.26 -1.33
C LYS A 5 -14.52 8.67 -1.76
N TYR A 6 -13.29 9.03 -1.42
CA TYR A 6 -12.76 10.38 -1.71
C TYR A 6 -12.18 10.53 -3.12
N ASN A 7 -12.07 9.43 -3.89
CA ASN A 7 -11.57 9.43 -5.28
C ASN A 7 -12.68 9.54 -6.34
N THR A 8 -13.94 9.75 -5.94
CA THR A 8 -15.03 9.96 -6.89
C THR A 8 -15.16 11.45 -7.24
N PRO A 9 -15.33 11.80 -8.53
CA PRO A 9 -15.57 13.17 -8.93
C PRO A 9 -16.87 13.70 -8.30
N LEU A 10 -16.92 15.02 -8.05
CA LEU A 10 -18.10 15.69 -7.51
C LEU A 10 -19.25 15.61 -8.53
N THR A 11 -20.46 15.30 -8.04
CA THR A 11 -21.68 15.44 -8.83
C THR A 11 -22.01 16.92 -9.05
N GLU A 12 -22.85 17.23 -10.04
CA GLU A 12 -23.15 18.62 -10.39
C GLU A 12 -23.75 19.42 -9.22
N GLN A 13 -24.65 18.80 -8.46
CA GLN A 13 -25.21 19.38 -7.23
C GLN A 13 -24.13 19.70 -6.18
N GLN A 14 -23.13 18.82 -6.04
CA GLN A 14 -22.04 19.03 -5.10
C GLN A 14 -21.09 20.14 -5.57
N LYS A 15 -20.89 20.30 -6.88
CA LYS A 15 -20.10 21.40 -7.45
C LYS A 15 -20.77 22.74 -7.20
N ILE A 16 -22.07 22.87 -7.45
CA ILE A 16 -22.83 24.10 -7.19
C ILE A 16 -22.70 24.49 -5.72
N PHE A 17 -22.97 23.54 -4.82
CA PHE A 17 -22.84 23.75 -3.37
C PHE A 17 -21.40 24.14 -2.96
N ALA A 18 -20.39 23.53 -3.59
CA ALA A 18 -18.99 23.86 -3.35
C ALA A 18 -18.65 25.29 -3.80
N THR A 19 -19.18 25.74 -4.93
CA THR A 19 -18.96 27.10 -5.44
C THR A 19 -19.62 28.14 -4.53
N GLU A 20 -20.86 27.90 -4.06
CA GLU A 20 -21.58 28.81 -3.15
C GLU A 20 -20.87 29.01 -1.80
N HIS A 21 -20.24 27.94 -1.29
CA HIS A 21 -19.55 27.96 0.00
C HIS A 21 -18.03 28.11 -0.09
N HIS A 22 -17.49 28.37 -1.29
CA HIS A 22 -16.05 28.44 -1.56
C HIS A 22 -15.31 29.46 -0.68
N LYS A 23 -15.97 30.57 -0.33
CA LYS A 23 -15.45 31.62 0.57
C LYS A 23 -14.96 31.12 1.92
N LEU A 24 -15.40 29.93 2.36
CA LEU A 24 -14.92 29.30 3.59
C LEU A 24 -13.44 28.95 3.56
N ILE A 25 -12.87 28.67 2.37
CA ILE A 25 -11.44 28.42 2.19
C ILE A 25 -10.65 29.68 2.57
N TYR A 26 -10.97 30.81 1.97
CA TYR A 26 -10.28 32.08 2.24
C TYR A 26 -10.43 32.50 3.71
N ARG A 27 -11.62 32.37 4.30
CA ARG A 27 -11.83 32.65 5.72
C ARG A 27 -10.96 31.78 6.62
N PHE A 28 -10.85 30.48 6.30
CA PHE A 28 -9.99 29.56 7.03
C PHE A 28 -8.51 29.94 6.90
N MET A 29 -8.04 30.20 5.68
CA MET A 29 -6.64 30.56 5.41
C MET A 29 -6.23 31.85 6.11
N HIS A 30 -7.10 32.87 6.06
CA HIS A 30 -6.91 34.13 6.78
C HIS A 30 -6.77 33.88 8.29
N ASN A 31 -7.70 33.12 8.88
CA ASN A 31 -7.67 32.80 10.31
C ASN A 31 -6.44 31.98 10.73
N LYS A 32 -5.91 31.14 9.83
CA LYS A 32 -4.72 30.31 10.08
C LYS A 32 -3.40 30.94 9.65
N LYS A 33 -3.44 32.17 9.11
CA LYS A 33 -2.27 32.90 8.58
C LYS A 33 -1.47 32.03 7.59
N LEU A 34 -2.18 31.36 6.69
CA LEU A 34 -1.57 30.50 5.67
C LEU A 34 -1.36 31.30 4.39
N ASP A 35 -0.17 31.17 3.80
CA ASP A 35 0.09 31.76 2.49
C ASP A 35 -0.73 31.06 1.40
N SER A 36 -1.30 31.87 0.51
CA SER A 36 -2.17 31.40 -0.58
C SER A 36 -1.42 30.53 -1.58
N ARG A 37 -0.18 30.90 -1.94
CA ARG A 37 0.59 30.18 -2.96
C ARG A 37 1.00 28.80 -2.50
N GLU A 38 1.26 28.63 -1.21
CA GLU A 38 1.72 27.35 -0.66
C GLU A 38 0.57 26.44 -0.19
N TRP A 39 -0.49 27.00 0.37
CA TRP A 39 -1.47 26.21 1.13
C TRP A 39 -2.84 26.08 0.48
N TYR A 40 -3.14 26.83 -0.59
CA TYR A 40 -4.49 26.86 -1.15
C TYR A 40 -4.95 25.46 -1.61
N ASP A 41 -4.13 24.74 -2.37
CA ASP A 41 -4.49 23.42 -2.90
C ASP A 41 -4.75 22.40 -1.79
N VAL A 42 -3.91 22.41 -0.76
CA VAL A 42 -4.03 21.52 0.41
C VAL A 42 -5.34 21.78 1.15
N VAL A 43 -5.67 23.06 1.34
CA VAL A 43 -6.92 23.48 2.00
C VAL A 43 -8.12 23.16 1.12
N ALA A 44 -8.04 23.40 -0.19
CA ALA A 44 -9.08 23.09 -1.17
C ALA A 44 -9.40 21.60 -1.23
N ILE A 45 -8.39 20.72 -1.16
CA ILE A 45 -8.59 19.27 -1.03
C ILE A 45 -9.34 18.92 0.26
N GLY A 46 -8.98 19.55 1.37
CA GLY A 46 -9.69 19.40 2.65
C GLY A 46 -11.16 19.84 2.55
N TYR A 47 -11.40 20.97 1.88
CA TYR A 47 -12.73 21.52 1.63
C TYR A 47 -13.60 20.59 0.76
N ILE A 48 -13.08 20.09 -0.36
CA ILE A 48 -13.80 19.14 -1.23
C ILE A 48 -14.16 17.87 -0.46
N LYS A 49 -13.26 17.36 0.38
CA LYS A 49 -13.55 16.22 1.26
C LYS A 49 -14.66 16.52 2.28
N ALA A 50 -14.80 17.77 2.71
CA ALA A 50 -15.90 18.20 3.57
C ALA A 50 -17.23 18.23 2.81
N VAL A 51 -17.26 18.73 1.58
CA VAL A 51 -18.44 18.68 0.69
C VAL A 51 -18.89 17.24 0.49
N LEU A 52 -18.00 16.35 0.07
CA LEU A 52 -18.32 14.93 -0.12
C LEU A 52 -18.86 14.29 1.16
N LEU A 53 -18.25 14.58 2.31
CA LEU A 53 -18.70 14.08 3.60
C LEU A 53 -20.10 14.60 3.97
N TRP A 54 -20.38 15.88 3.70
CA TRP A 54 -21.67 16.51 3.99
C TRP A 54 -22.83 15.84 3.25
N PHE A 55 -22.63 15.50 1.97
CA PHE A 55 -23.63 14.79 1.17
C PHE A 55 -23.72 13.30 1.52
N GLN A 56 -22.61 12.65 1.85
CA GLN A 56 -22.61 11.21 2.17
C GLN A 56 -23.21 10.90 3.55
N ARG A 57 -23.06 11.81 4.53
CA ARG A 57 -23.42 11.55 5.93
C ARG A 57 -24.35 12.61 6.50
N LYS A 58 -25.65 12.40 6.31
CA LYS A 58 -26.71 13.28 6.85
C LYS A 58 -26.71 13.38 8.37
N ASN A 59 -26.22 12.38 9.10
CA ASN A 59 -26.11 12.41 10.57
C ASN A 59 -25.13 13.49 11.09
N LEU A 60 -24.27 14.04 10.24
CA LEU A 60 -23.39 15.16 10.57
C LEU A 60 -24.08 16.53 10.45
N HIS A 61 -25.31 16.60 9.93
CA HIS A 61 -26.06 17.85 9.75
C HIS A 61 -26.49 18.49 11.07
N LYS A 62 -26.27 17.81 12.21
CA LYS A 62 -26.33 18.42 13.55
C LYS A 62 -25.25 19.49 13.78
N TYR A 63 -24.21 19.52 12.95
CA TYR A 63 -23.18 20.56 12.95
C TYR A 63 -23.33 21.42 11.70
N ALA A 64 -23.01 22.71 11.81
CA ALA A 64 -22.93 23.58 10.65
C ALA A 64 -21.87 23.08 9.65
N PHE A 65 -22.15 23.26 8.36
CA PHE A 65 -21.22 22.88 7.29
C PHE A 65 -19.83 23.55 7.44
N SER A 66 -19.82 24.81 7.89
CA SER A 66 -18.58 25.55 8.19
C SER A 66 -17.70 24.84 9.22
N THR A 67 -18.30 24.24 10.24
CA THR A 67 -17.60 23.48 11.28
C THR A 67 -16.93 22.26 10.67
N ILE A 68 -17.65 21.51 9.84
CA ILE A 68 -17.12 20.30 9.18
C ILE A 68 -15.98 20.67 8.22
N CYS A 69 -16.17 21.73 7.42
CA CYS A 69 -15.13 22.29 6.57
C CYS A 69 -13.88 22.62 7.37
N TYR A 70 -14.03 23.37 8.46
CA TYR A 70 -12.92 23.80 9.30
C TYR A 70 -12.09 22.60 9.80
N TYR A 71 -12.74 21.56 10.31
CA TYR A 71 -12.06 20.34 10.76
C TYR A 71 -11.34 19.61 9.63
N LYS A 72 -11.96 19.49 8.45
CA LYS A 72 -11.34 18.80 7.32
C LYS A 72 -10.16 19.57 6.73
N MET A 73 -10.28 20.88 6.60
CA MET A 73 -9.19 21.76 6.17
C MET A 73 -8.04 21.75 7.19
N LEU A 74 -8.34 21.79 8.50
CA LEU A 74 -7.33 21.68 9.56
C LEU A 74 -6.56 20.36 9.49
N ASN A 75 -7.26 19.24 9.31
CA ASN A 75 -6.62 17.93 9.18
C ASN A 75 -5.77 17.84 7.91
N ALA A 76 -6.22 18.42 6.79
CA ALA A 76 -5.43 18.46 5.56
C ALA A 76 -4.10 19.20 5.77
N VAL A 77 -4.15 20.39 6.39
CA VAL A 77 -2.95 21.17 6.74
C VAL A 77 -2.04 20.40 7.70
N GLY A 78 -2.61 19.78 8.74
CA GLY A 78 -1.84 18.98 9.71
C GLY A 78 -1.11 17.81 9.05
N ASN A 79 -1.80 17.08 8.18
CA ASN A 79 -1.21 15.96 7.43
C ASN A 79 -0.08 16.44 6.50
N GLU A 80 -0.28 17.57 5.82
CA GLU A 80 0.74 18.09 4.92
C GLU A 80 1.98 18.59 5.66
N ARG A 81 1.80 19.24 6.82
CA ARG A 81 2.92 19.57 7.71
C ARG A 81 3.65 18.32 8.19
N ALA A 82 2.93 17.25 8.52
CA ALA A 82 3.55 15.99 8.92
C ALA A 82 4.40 15.39 7.80
N LYS A 83 3.93 15.43 6.54
CA LYS A 83 4.73 14.99 5.38
C LYS A 83 6.00 15.82 5.22
N LYS A 84 5.89 17.15 5.30
CA LYS A 84 7.04 18.07 5.18
C LYS A 84 8.07 17.91 6.31
N ARG A 85 7.68 17.34 7.46
CA ARG A 85 8.60 17.06 8.58
C ARG A 85 9.45 15.81 8.38
N ILE A 86 9.12 14.94 7.42
CA ILE A 86 9.91 13.75 7.14
C ILE A 86 11.22 14.24 6.50
N LYS A 87 12.35 13.99 7.19
CA LYS A 87 13.66 14.31 6.66
C LYS A 87 13.93 13.40 5.47
N THR A 88 14.04 13.97 4.27
CA THR A 88 14.48 13.23 3.09
C THR A 88 15.96 12.91 3.26
N ILE A 89 16.29 11.63 3.25
CA ILE A 89 17.66 11.12 3.19
C ILE A 89 17.87 10.48 1.82
N SER A 90 19.08 10.62 1.26
CA SER A 90 19.41 9.93 0.01
C SER A 90 19.53 8.44 0.28
N LEU A 91 19.07 7.61 -0.68
CA LEU A 91 19.27 6.17 -0.60
C LEU A 91 20.74 5.79 -0.77
N GLN A 92 21.54 6.64 -1.43
CA GLN A 92 22.99 6.48 -1.55
C GLN A 92 23.74 6.97 -0.31
N GLN A 93 23.05 7.57 0.66
CA GLN A 93 23.66 7.99 1.90
C GLN A 93 24.03 6.77 2.73
N ALA A 94 25.28 6.72 3.21
CA ALA A 94 25.73 5.70 4.14
C ALA A 94 24.99 5.82 5.47
N ILE A 95 24.57 4.68 6.02
CA ILE A 95 23.89 4.60 7.31
C ILE A 95 24.88 4.75 8.46
N ASN A 96 26.09 4.23 8.26
CA ASN A 96 27.22 4.32 9.17
C ASN A 96 28.51 4.63 8.39
N GLU A 97 29.48 5.25 9.06
CA GLU A 97 30.74 5.69 8.44
C GLU A 97 31.68 4.51 8.09
N THR A 98 31.40 3.32 8.62
CA THR A 98 32.34 2.20 8.63
C THR A 98 32.04 1.08 7.62
N ASP A 99 30.76 0.80 7.33
CA ASP A 99 30.40 -0.44 6.61
C ASP A 99 30.02 -0.23 5.14
N ASN A 100 30.09 1.00 4.61
CA ASN A 100 29.63 1.37 3.26
C ASN A 100 28.18 0.96 2.94
N ILE A 101 27.37 0.58 3.94
CA ILE A 101 25.98 0.18 3.75
C ILE A 101 25.16 1.46 3.61
N THR A 102 24.45 1.57 2.49
CA THR A 102 23.60 2.71 2.19
C THR A 102 22.14 2.44 2.59
N TYR A 103 21.35 3.49 2.78
CA TYR A 103 19.91 3.33 3.06
C TYR A 103 19.16 2.55 1.95
N GLY A 104 19.68 2.54 0.72
CA GLY A 104 19.19 1.71 -0.39
C GLY A 104 19.37 0.21 -0.15
N ASP A 105 20.47 -0.21 0.45
CA ASP A 105 20.80 -1.63 0.68
C ASP A 105 19.88 -2.29 1.72
N ILE A 106 19.21 -1.49 2.56
CA ILE A 106 18.25 -1.96 3.58
C ILE A 106 16.81 -2.08 3.03
N VAL A 107 16.53 -1.57 1.83
CA VAL A 107 15.19 -1.65 1.25
C VAL A 107 14.84 -3.10 0.93
N THR A 108 13.92 -3.68 1.70
CA THR A 108 13.43 -5.05 1.46
C THR A 108 12.73 -5.16 0.11
N ASP A 109 12.74 -6.35 -0.50
CA ASP A 109 12.08 -6.64 -1.79
C ASP A 109 10.63 -6.13 -1.88
N LYS A 110 9.88 -6.21 -0.79
CA LYS A 110 8.47 -5.77 -0.72
C LYS A 110 8.29 -4.26 -0.82
N ASN A 111 9.33 -3.49 -0.49
CA ASN A 111 9.30 -2.04 -0.41
C ASN A 111 10.00 -1.37 -1.61
N LEU A 112 10.66 -2.14 -2.49
CA LEU A 112 11.27 -1.66 -3.73
C LEU A 112 10.27 -0.90 -4.63
N LEU A 113 8.99 -1.30 -4.61
CA LEU A 113 7.90 -0.64 -5.36
C LEU A 113 7.70 0.84 -5.01
N TYR A 114 8.19 1.29 -3.85
CA TYR A 114 8.03 2.67 -3.38
C TYR A 114 9.30 3.52 -3.54
N VAL A 115 10.41 2.91 -3.97
CA VAL A 115 11.65 3.61 -4.26
C VAL A 115 11.56 4.13 -5.69
N GLN A 116 11.26 5.42 -5.81
CA GLN A 116 10.90 6.15 -7.02
C GLN A 116 12.08 6.38 -8.00
N TYR A 117 12.96 5.38 -8.17
CA TYR A 117 14.09 5.34 -9.10
C TYR A 117 14.28 3.94 -9.72
N ILE A 118 13.17 3.25 -10.01
CA ILE A 118 13.10 2.38 -11.19
C ILE A 118 11.94 2.95 -11.97
N GLY A 119 12.26 3.77 -12.96
CA GLY A 119 11.27 4.31 -13.88
C GLY A 119 10.42 3.17 -14.39
N VAL A 120 9.12 3.27 -14.13
CA VAL A 120 8.07 2.74 -14.98
C VAL A 120 8.21 3.42 -16.34
N ASP A 121 9.21 3.01 -17.11
CA ASP A 121 8.88 2.50 -18.42
C ASP A 121 8.61 1.02 -18.17
N GLU A 122 7.40 0.55 -18.44
CA GLU A 122 7.22 -0.86 -18.73
C GLU A 122 8.09 -1.12 -19.96
N MET A 123 9.36 -1.47 -19.74
CA MET A 123 10.24 -1.89 -20.80
C MET A 123 9.62 -3.19 -21.32
N GLU A 124 8.85 -3.11 -22.41
CA GLU A 124 8.39 -4.27 -23.13
C GLU A 124 9.63 -4.96 -23.71
N ILE A 125 10.19 -5.89 -22.95
CA ILE A 125 11.29 -6.72 -23.41
C ILE A 125 10.68 -7.74 -24.38
N HIS A 126 10.67 -7.38 -25.66
CA HIS A 126 10.42 -8.30 -26.75
C HIS A 126 11.68 -9.10 -27.02
N TYR A 127 11.67 -10.39 -26.67
CA TYR A 127 12.75 -11.29 -27.05
C TYR A 127 12.48 -11.76 -28.49
N ASN A 128 13.41 -11.48 -29.41
CA ASN A 128 13.38 -12.07 -30.77
C ASN A 128 13.74 -13.56 -30.77
N VAL A 129 13.96 -14.14 -29.60
CA VAL A 129 14.32 -15.54 -29.40
C VAL A 129 13.41 -16.07 -28.31
N ASP A 130 12.81 -17.23 -28.53
CA ASP A 130 12.06 -17.93 -27.49
C ASP A 130 12.97 -18.15 -26.28
N LEU A 131 12.71 -17.42 -25.20
CA LEU A 131 13.40 -17.67 -23.95
C LEU A 131 13.10 -19.09 -23.50
N PRO A 132 14.11 -19.84 -23.02
CA PRO A 132 13.85 -21.13 -22.40
C PRO A 132 12.84 -20.91 -21.27
N LYS A 133 11.75 -21.69 -21.27
CA LYS A 133 10.74 -21.64 -20.21
C LYS A 133 11.46 -21.61 -18.87
N LYS A 134 11.12 -20.62 -18.04
CA LYS A 134 11.72 -20.44 -16.71
C LYS A 134 11.56 -21.76 -15.95
N ASN A 135 12.63 -22.54 -15.88
CA ASN A 135 12.62 -23.81 -15.18
C ASN A 135 12.49 -23.47 -13.69
N HIS A 136 11.27 -23.53 -13.17
CA HIS A 136 11.05 -23.57 -11.74
C HIS A 136 11.70 -24.85 -11.24
N TYR A 137 12.95 -24.76 -10.79
CA TYR A 137 13.61 -25.88 -10.14
C TYR A 137 12.81 -26.22 -8.89
N ARG A 138 12.08 -27.33 -8.94
CA ARG A 138 11.33 -27.82 -7.77
C ARG A 138 12.35 -28.30 -6.76
N THR A 139 12.19 -27.88 -5.50
CA THR A 139 13.04 -28.40 -4.43
C THR A 139 12.69 -29.86 -4.16
N LYS A 140 13.64 -30.64 -3.63
CA LYS A 140 13.43 -32.07 -3.31
C LYS A 140 12.22 -32.26 -2.39
N GLU A 141 12.00 -31.33 -1.47
CA GLU A 141 10.89 -31.32 -0.52
C GLU A 141 9.53 -31.06 -1.21
N SER A 142 9.49 -30.20 -2.23
CA SER A 142 8.26 -29.98 -3.01
C SER A 142 7.87 -31.21 -3.81
N ILE A 143 8.86 -31.95 -4.32
CA ILE A 143 8.63 -33.20 -5.06
C ILE A 143 8.11 -34.27 -4.10
N ALA A 144 8.77 -34.44 -2.95
CA ALA A 144 8.35 -35.39 -1.92
C ALA A 144 6.93 -35.10 -1.39
N ILE A 145 6.52 -33.83 -1.26
CA ILE A 145 5.15 -33.47 -0.88
C ILE A 145 4.13 -33.85 -1.96
N ASP A 146 4.41 -33.56 -3.23
CA ASP A 146 3.49 -33.92 -4.32
C ASP A 146 3.34 -35.45 -4.45
N GLU A 147 4.44 -36.18 -4.28
CA GLU A 147 4.44 -37.66 -4.27
C GLU A 147 3.68 -38.22 -3.07
N PHE A 148 3.91 -37.69 -1.86
CA PHE A 148 3.19 -38.08 -0.66
C PHE A 148 1.68 -37.86 -0.78
N LEU A 149 1.26 -36.69 -1.26
CA LEU A 149 -0.15 -36.35 -1.48
C LEU A 149 -0.83 -37.24 -2.53
N SER A 150 -0.04 -37.85 -3.42
CA SER A 150 -0.53 -38.80 -4.43
C SER A 150 -0.49 -40.26 -3.93
N SER A 151 0.05 -40.51 -2.74
CA SER A 151 0.21 -41.84 -2.14
C SER A 151 -0.82 -42.07 -1.01
N GLU A 152 -0.99 -43.33 -0.58
CA GLU A 152 -1.86 -43.70 0.56
C GLU A 152 -1.21 -43.51 1.94
N ASN A 153 0.01 -42.96 1.97
CA ASN A 153 0.75 -42.81 3.22
C ASN A 153 0.08 -41.78 4.14
N LYS A 154 -0.05 -42.12 5.43
CA LYS A 154 -0.76 -41.27 6.40
C LYS A 154 0.06 -40.08 6.88
N ASN A 155 1.39 -40.21 6.97
CA ASN A 155 2.27 -39.19 7.54
C ASN A 155 3.59 -39.10 6.76
N MET A 156 4.20 -37.91 6.74
CA MET A 156 5.52 -37.65 6.19
C MET A 156 6.30 -36.71 7.10
N CYS A 157 7.61 -36.93 7.24
CA CYS A 157 8.51 -36.10 8.06
C CYS A 157 9.78 -35.77 7.28
N PHE A 158 10.24 -34.51 7.38
CA PHE A 158 11.55 -34.09 6.87
C PHE A 158 12.54 -34.01 8.02
N GLN A 159 13.64 -34.75 7.89
CA GLN A 159 14.79 -34.66 8.79
C GLN A 159 15.87 -33.78 8.15
N TYR A 160 16.50 -32.94 8.97
CA TYR A 160 17.57 -32.04 8.57
C TYR A 160 18.72 -32.18 9.55
N ASP A 161 19.94 -31.94 9.08
CA ASP A 161 21.16 -32.09 9.88
C ASP A 161 21.29 -31.01 10.95
N SER A 162 20.65 -29.85 10.75
CA SER A 162 20.68 -28.70 11.67
C SER A 162 19.31 -28.06 11.91
N VAL A 163 19.11 -27.54 13.13
CA VAL A 163 17.92 -26.78 13.52
C VAL A 163 17.79 -25.47 12.71
N GLU A 164 18.89 -24.86 12.32
CA GLU A 164 18.89 -23.63 11.52
C GLU A 164 18.43 -23.88 10.09
N GLU A 165 18.88 -25.00 9.51
CA GLU A 165 18.44 -25.44 8.20
C GLU A 165 16.94 -25.76 8.20
N ALA A 166 16.47 -26.46 9.23
CA ALA A 166 15.05 -26.74 9.41
C ALA A 166 14.21 -25.44 9.50
N LYS A 167 14.68 -24.43 10.23
CA LYS A 167 14.01 -23.12 10.33
C LYS A 167 13.96 -22.38 8.98
N LYS A 168 15.04 -22.43 8.19
CA LYS A 168 15.11 -21.82 6.86
C LYS A 168 14.11 -22.48 5.91
N LYS A 169 13.97 -23.81 5.97
CA LYS A 169 13.07 -24.59 5.11
C LYS A 169 11.59 -24.51 5.54
N LYS A 170 11.31 -24.37 6.84
CA LYS A 170 9.95 -24.25 7.39
C LYS A 170 9.12 -23.13 6.74
N ARG A 171 9.73 -21.98 6.44
CA ARG A 171 9.02 -20.85 5.81
C ARG A 171 8.55 -21.18 4.40
N SER A 172 9.43 -21.77 3.58
CA SER A 172 9.12 -22.17 2.20
C SER A 172 8.06 -23.28 2.16
N LEU A 173 8.13 -24.23 3.09
CA LEU A 173 7.13 -25.31 3.24
C LEU A 173 5.75 -24.76 3.61
N ASN A 174 5.68 -23.82 4.56
CA ASN A 174 4.42 -23.18 4.93
C ASN A 174 3.81 -22.37 3.77
N ALA A 175 4.64 -21.65 3.02
CA ALA A 175 4.20 -20.93 1.83
C ALA A 175 3.64 -21.88 0.75
N PHE A 176 4.32 -23.00 0.50
CA PHE A 176 3.87 -24.03 -0.43
C PHE A 176 2.54 -24.67 0.02
N ARG A 177 2.42 -25.02 1.30
CA ARG A 177 1.19 -25.56 1.88
C ARG A 177 0.00 -24.60 1.75
N ASN A 178 0.24 -23.32 2.03
CA ASN A 178 -0.81 -22.30 1.90
C ASN A 178 -1.22 -22.06 0.45
N LYS A 179 -0.28 -22.17 -0.50
CA LYS A 179 -0.57 -22.09 -1.94
C LYS A 179 -1.47 -23.26 -2.37
N LYS A 180 -1.12 -24.50 -2.01
CA LYS A 180 -1.90 -25.70 -2.33
C LYS A 180 -3.28 -25.72 -1.66
N LYS A 181 -3.41 -25.21 -0.43
CA LYS A 181 -4.71 -25.09 0.26
C LYS A 181 -5.72 -24.20 -0.50
N ASN A 182 -5.22 -23.26 -1.30
CA ASN A 182 -6.05 -22.38 -2.12
C ASN A 182 -6.35 -22.96 -3.52
N ASP A 183 -5.72 -24.07 -3.91
CA ASP A 183 -6.05 -24.79 -5.14
C ASP A 183 -7.31 -25.64 -4.89
N LYS A 184 -8.33 -25.48 -5.74
CA LYS A 184 -9.65 -26.12 -5.59
C LYS A 184 -9.61 -27.66 -5.48
N ASN A 185 -8.56 -28.31 -5.97
CA ASN A 185 -8.36 -29.76 -5.85
C ASN A 185 -7.97 -30.24 -4.45
N TYR A 186 -7.58 -29.36 -3.52
CA TYR A 186 -7.11 -29.78 -2.19
C TYR A 186 -8.26 -30.19 -1.25
N MET A 187 -9.50 -29.76 -1.56
CA MET A 187 -10.68 -30.06 -0.73
C MET A 187 -11.26 -31.46 -0.99
N SER A 188 -10.85 -32.17 -2.05
CA SER A 188 -11.30 -33.54 -2.34
C SER A 188 -10.45 -34.64 -1.69
N TYR A 189 -9.39 -34.26 -0.96
CA TYR A 189 -8.47 -35.19 -0.28
C TYR A 189 -8.57 -35.10 1.25
N ILE A 190 -9.64 -34.46 1.77
CA ILE A 190 -9.89 -34.27 3.21
C ILE A 190 -11.29 -34.83 3.59
N GLU A 191 -11.82 -35.77 2.81
CA GLU A 191 -12.88 -36.70 3.23
C GLU A 191 -12.27 -38.09 3.49
#